data_AF-A0A3L7NU01-F1
#
_entry.id   AF-A0A3L7NU01-F1
#
_cell.length_a   1.000
_cell.length_b   1.000
_cell.length_c   1.000
_cell.angle_alpha   90.00
_cell.angle_beta   90.00
_cell.angle_gamma   90.00
#
_symmetry.space_group_name_H-M   'P 1'
#
loop_
_entity.id
_entity.type
_entity.pdbx_description
1 polymer ?
#
loop_
_entity_poly.entity_id
_entity_poly.type
_entity_poly.pdbx_seq_one_letter_code
_entity_poly.pdbx_strand_id
1 'polypeptide(L)'
;MNSNVVVLMISVGLSASVAGAAPDAGAKARGSYNFYSHSSHNSFSSARSHVEGYQGYLHDTHGVAVPAHTPTATAVPAASVSVVRPATPAPQVVSSTPTVVDHHAEIATHGSVDTEVARDASDALGDDIERIQRHVKRMRAHAEELEDTEALSILADIEKNLGIARRGHADLHEHHAEEKIAPKTAMALAQKVNDALRAAHADHDKLMKRLHETDDSDSK
;
A
#
# COMPACT_ATOMS: atom_id res chain seq x y z
N MET A 1 -8.41 -9.28 -75.48
CA MET A 1 -7.22 -10.14 -75.62
C MET A 1 -7.17 -11.04 -74.41
N ASN A 2 -7.32 -12.34 -74.66
CA ASN A 2 -7.32 -13.39 -73.66
C ASN A 2 -5.89 -13.68 -73.22
N SER A 3 -5.65 -13.82 -71.92
CA SER A 3 -4.66 -14.76 -71.40
C SER A 3 -5.08 -15.24 -70.01
N ASN A 4 -5.42 -16.52 -70.00
CA ASN A 4 -5.50 -17.40 -68.85
C ASN A 4 -4.13 -17.49 -68.14
N VAL A 5 -4.12 -17.96 -66.88
CA VAL A 5 -3.37 -19.15 -66.40
C VAL A 5 -2.97 -19.01 -64.91
N VAL A 6 -3.57 -19.92 -64.11
CA VAL A 6 -3.04 -20.71 -62.98
C VAL A 6 -2.99 -20.11 -61.56
N VAL A 7 -4.05 -20.48 -60.84
CA VAL A 7 -4.13 -21.02 -59.46
C VAL A 7 -2.80 -21.42 -58.81
N LEU A 8 -2.53 -20.88 -57.62
CA LEU A 8 -1.82 -21.61 -56.58
C LEU A 8 -2.58 -21.46 -55.24
N MET A 9 -3.45 -22.43 -54.97
CA MET A 9 -4.00 -22.72 -53.65
C MET A 9 -2.86 -23.24 -52.77
N ILE A 10 -2.37 -22.43 -51.84
CA ILE A 10 -1.58 -22.92 -50.69
C ILE A 10 -2.49 -22.84 -49.46
N SER A 11 -3.20 -23.93 -49.23
CA SER A 11 -3.89 -24.20 -47.97
C SER A 11 -2.84 -24.66 -46.94
N VAL A 12 -2.18 -23.73 -46.24
CA VAL A 12 -1.47 -24.09 -45.01
C VAL A 12 -2.51 -24.16 -43.90
N GLY A 13 -3.01 -25.37 -43.65
CA GLY A 13 -3.73 -25.67 -42.42
C GLY A 13 -2.78 -25.53 -41.23
N LEU A 14 -2.78 -24.37 -40.58
CA LEU A 14 -2.40 -24.29 -39.16
C LEU A 14 -3.62 -24.73 -38.35
N SER A 15 -3.79 -26.03 -38.22
CA SER A 15 -4.51 -26.59 -37.09
C SER A 15 -3.64 -26.38 -35.86
N ALA A 16 -3.75 -25.20 -35.24
CA ALA A 16 -3.26 -25.00 -33.89
C ALA A 16 -4.13 -25.89 -32.98
N SER A 17 -3.65 -27.10 -32.71
CA SER A 17 -4.14 -27.92 -31.63
C SER A 17 -3.81 -27.23 -30.31
N VAL A 18 -4.66 -26.26 -29.90
CA VAL A 18 -4.72 -25.76 -28.53
C VAL A 18 -5.54 -26.76 -27.73
N ALA A 19 -4.96 -27.94 -27.49
CA ALA A 19 -5.55 -28.96 -26.65
C ALA A 19 -4.56 -29.30 -25.54
N GLY A 20 -4.81 -28.75 -24.34
CA GLY A 20 -4.26 -29.28 -23.09
C GLY A 20 -3.02 -28.58 -22.53
N ALA A 21 -3.11 -27.29 -22.20
CA ALA A 21 -2.19 -26.65 -21.25
C ALA A 21 -2.87 -25.50 -20.49
N ALA A 22 -4.10 -25.71 -19.98
CA ALA A 22 -4.90 -24.65 -19.37
C ALA A 22 -5.20 -24.75 -17.85
N PRO A 23 -4.91 -25.84 -17.10
CA PRO A 23 -5.13 -25.79 -15.65
C PRO A 23 -3.95 -25.15 -14.88
N ASP A 24 -2.72 -25.22 -15.40
CA ASP A 24 -1.50 -24.75 -14.70
C ASP A 24 -1.21 -23.26 -14.93
N ALA A 25 -1.58 -22.70 -16.09
CA ALA A 25 -1.41 -21.27 -16.36
C ALA A 25 -2.22 -20.41 -15.40
N GLY A 26 -3.50 -20.74 -15.18
CA GLY A 26 -4.36 -20.05 -14.21
C GLY A 26 -3.87 -20.19 -12.76
N ALA A 27 -3.34 -21.36 -12.38
CA ALA A 27 -2.79 -21.59 -11.03
C ALA A 27 -1.51 -20.79 -10.77
N LYS A 28 -0.59 -20.73 -11.75
CA LYS A 28 0.63 -19.91 -11.68
C LYS A 28 0.33 -18.42 -11.67
N ALA A 29 -0.67 -18.00 -12.44
CA ALA A 29 -1.05 -16.61 -12.52
C ALA A 29 -1.73 -16.14 -11.21
N ARG A 30 -2.66 -16.94 -10.65
CA ARG A 30 -3.20 -16.73 -9.29
C ARG A 30 -2.13 -16.70 -8.21
N GLY A 31 -1.16 -17.63 -8.25
CA GLY A 31 -0.05 -17.66 -7.30
C GLY A 31 0.84 -16.41 -7.37
N SER A 32 1.08 -15.90 -8.57
CA SER A 32 1.85 -14.66 -8.78
C SER A 32 1.09 -13.45 -8.25
N TYR A 33 -0.22 -13.38 -8.49
CA TYR A 33 -1.05 -12.30 -7.98
C TYR A 33 -1.07 -12.24 -6.44
N ASN A 34 -1.29 -13.39 -5.80
CA ASN A 34 -1.27 -13.50 -4.33
C ASN A 34 0.08 -13.10 -3.74
N PHE A 35 1.18 -13.46 -4.39
CA PHE A 35 2.52 -13.06 -3.98
C PHE A 35 2.70 -11.53 -4.02
N TYR A 36 2.27 -10.88 -5.11
CA TYR A 36 2.42 -9.43 -5.25
C TYR A 36 1.50 -8.66 -4.32
N SER A 37 0.27 -9.14 -4.13
CA SER A 37 -0.68 -8.61 -3.14
C SER A 37 -0.12 -8.63 -1.71
N HIS A 38 0.41 -9.78 -1.27
CA HIS A 38 0.96 -9.88 0.07
C HIS A 38 2.19 -8.99 0.25
N SER A 39 3.04 -8.92 -0.79
CA SER A 39 4.21 -8.05 -0.81
C SER A 39 3.84 -6.56 -0.79
N SER A 40 2.80 -6.15 -1.51
CA SER A 40 2.30 -4.77 -1.45
C SER A 40 1.72 -4.43 -0.09
N HIS A 41 0.95 -5.32 0.53
CA HIS A 41 0.40 -5.08 1.87
C HIS A 41 1.49 -4.84 2.92
N ASN A 42 2.55 -5.65 2.89
CA ASN A 42 3.70 -5.47 3.78
C ASN A 42 4.43 -4.15 3.49
N SER A 43 4.56 -3.79 2.21
CA SER A 43 5.20 -2.53 1.81
C SER A 43 4.37 -1.30 2.20
N PHE A 44 3.04 -1.35 2.10
CA PHE A 44 2.15 -0.30 2.63
C PHE A 44 2.32 -0.13 4.13
N SER A 45 2.35 -1.24 4.87
CA SER A 45 2.55 -1.21 6.33
C SER A 45 3.90 -0.61 6.70
N SER A 46 4.97 -0.97 5.98
CA SER A 46 6.32 -0.39 6.15
C SER A 46 6.34 1.11 5.89
N ALA A 47 5.82 1.55 4.73
CA ALA A 47 5.77 2.97 4.37
C ALA A 47 5.04 3.81 5.43
N ARG A 48 3.92 3.27 5.93
CA ARG A 48 3.13 3.90 6.99
C ARG A 48 3.86 3.93 8.32
N SER A 49 4.53 2.85 8.69
CA SER A 49 5.35 2.79 9.91
C SER A 49 6.48 3.82 9.85
N HIS A 50 7.16 3.99 8.71
CA HIS A 50 8.21 4.99 8.55
C HIS A 50 7.69 6.43 8.69
N VAL A 51 6.58 6.77 8.02
CA VAL A 51 6.02 8.13 8.14
C VAL A 51 5.46 8.39 9.55
N GLU A 52 4.77 7.42 10.15
CA GLU A 52 4.23 7.54 11.52
C GLU A 52 5.38 7.65 12.55
N GLY A 53 6.47 6.90 12.36
CA GLY A 53 7.68 7.00 13.18
C GLY A 53 8.34 8.38 13.08
N TYR A 54 8.44 8.94 11.87
CA TYR A 54 8.95 10.31 11.68
C TYR A 54 8.04 11.37 12.32
N GLN A 55 6.72 11.22 12.20
CA GLN A 55 5.76 12.09 12.89
C GLN A 55 5.89 11.98 14.42
N GLY A 56 6.11 10.79 14.95
CA GLY A 56 6.40 10.57 16.38
C GLY A 56 7.66 11.29 16.82
N TYR A 57 8.75 11.19 16.05
CA TYR A 57 9.97 11.94 16.29
C TYR A 57 9.73 13.46 16.32
N LEU A 58 8.96 14.00 15.36
CA LEU A 58 8.62 15.42 15.31
C LEU A 58 7.77 15.88 16.51
N HIS A 59 6.86 15.02 16.97
CA HIS A 59 6.05 15.28 18.14
C HIS A 59 6.91 15.29 19.41
N ASP A 60 7.69 14.24 19.63
CA ASP A 60 8.43 14.03 20.88
C ASP A 60 9.61 14.99 21.01
N THR A 61 10.30 15.29 19.91
CA THR A 61 11.51 16.13 19.88
C THR A 61 11.21 17.61 19.68
N HIS A 62 10.08 17.96 19.06
CA HIS A 62 9.78 19.36 18.71
C HIS A 62 8.42 19.85 19.22
N GLY A 63 7.67 19.02 19.95
CA GLY A 63 6.37 19.37 20.51
C GLY A 63 5.32 19.67 19.43
N VAL A 64 5.50 19.18 18.20
CA VAL A 64 4.56 19.43 17.11
C VAL A 64 3.40 18.45 17.25
N ALA A 65 2.20 18.98 17.48
CA ALA A 65 0.99 18.17 17.56
C ALA A 65 0.80 17.35 16.27
N VAL A 66 0.60 16.04 16.41
CA VAL A 66 0.20 15.19 15.30
C VAL A 66 -1.25 15.55 14.94
N PRO A 67 -1.54 15.96 13.70
CA PRO A 67 -2.90 16.29 13.31
C PRO A 67 -3.84 15.10 13.54
N ALA A 68 -4.97 15.33 14.19
CA ALA A 68 -6.00 14.31 14.30
C ALA A 68 -6.42 13.88 12.88
N HIS A 69 -6.29 12.58 12.61
CA HIS A 69 -6.67 12.03 11.32
C HIS A 69 -8.15 12.27 11.10
N THR A 70 -8.48 13.14 10.15
CA THR A 70 -9.85 13.28 9.66
C THR A 70 -9.98 12.26 8.56
N PRO A 71 -10.67 11.12 8.77
CA PRO A 71 -10.94 10.21 7.67
C PRO A 71 -11.69 11.02 6.61
N THR A 72 -11.11 11.17 5.42
CA THR A 72 -11.83 11.73 4.29
C THR A 72 -12.98 10.78 4.03
N ALA A 73 -14.19 11.20 4.41
CA ALA A 73 -15.39 10.40 4.41
C ALA A 73 -15.76 10.03 2.97
N THR A 74 -15.26 8.88 2.52
CA THR A 74 -15.88 8.10 1.43
C THR A 74 -15.88 6.64 1.87
N ALA A 75 -16.59 6.36 2.96
CA ALA A 75 -16.98 5.01 3.35
C ALA A 75 -18.22 5.04 4.26
N VAL A 76 -19.25 4.35 3.80
CA VAL A 76 -20.53 3.99 4.45
C VAL A 76 -20.28 3.27 5.79
N PRO A 77 -21.17 3.39 6.80
CA PRO A 77 -20.90 2.90 8.16
C PRO A 77 -20.82 1.37 8.24
N ALA A 78 -19.72 0.85 8.77
CA ALA A 78 -19.62 -0.54 9.22
C ALA A 78 -20.02 -0.61 10.70
N ALA A 79 -21.10 -1.34 10.96
CA ALA A 79 -21.60 -1.68 12.28
C ALA A 79 -20.55 -2.47 13.08
N SER A 80 -20.43 -2.13 14.36
CA SER A 80 -19.59 -2.80 15.35
C SER A 80 -20.00 -4.25 15.53
N VAL A 81 -19.10 -5.19 15.23
CA VAL A 81 -19.23 -6.59 15.65
C VAL A 81 -18.31 -6.82 16.85
N SER A 82 -18.91 -6.88 18.03
CA SER A 82 -18.28 -7.42 19.24
C SER A 82 -18.05 -8.92 19.06
N VAL A 83 -16.79 -9.34 18.98
CA VAL A 83 -16.42 -10.75 19.09
C VAL A 83 -16.00 -11.05 20.53
N VAL A 84 -16.82 -11.86 21.18
CA VAL A 84 -16.59 -12.49 22.49
C VAL A 84 -15.43 -13.48 22.38
N ARG A 85 -14.39 -13.33 23.22
CA ARG A 85 -13.33 -14.34 23.40
C ARG A 85 -13.71 -15.31 24.52
N PRO A 86 -13.55 -16.64 24.34
CA PRO A 86 -13.73 -17.60 25.43
C PRO A 86 -12.53 -17.62 26.39
N ALA A 87 -12.85 -17.81 27.66
CA ALA A 87 -11.93 -17.94 28.79
C ALA A 87 -11.22 -19.31 28.83
N THR A 88 -10.09 -19.38 29.54
CA THR A 88 -9.67 -20.34 30.64
C THR A 88 -8.12 -20.52 30.61
N PRO A 89 -7.42 -20.92 31.70
CA PRO A 89 -7.24 -20.29 33.01
C PRO A 89 -5.75 -19.90 33.30
N ALA A 90 -5.53 -19.21 34.43
CA ALA A 90 -4.24 -18.72 34.95
C ALA A 90 -3.18 -19.82 35.24
N PRO A 91 -1.90 -19.42 35.41
CA PRO A 91 -1.40 -19.28 36.79
C PRO A 91 -0.52 -18.04 37.08
N GLN A 92 -0.66 -17.60 38.34
CA GLN A 92 0.33 -17.03 39.26
C GLN A 92 0.89 -15.61 39.07
N VAL A 93 0.17 -14.70 39.73
CA VAL A 93 0.62 -13.66 40.68
C VAL A 93 2.14 -13.59 40.95
N VAL A 94 2.77 -12.54 40.42
CA VAL A 94 3.80 -11.80 41.16
C VAL A 94 3.39 -10.34 41.18
N SER A 95 3.04 -9.87 42.38
CA SER A 95 2.83 -8.46 42.66
C SER A 95 4.11 -7.69 42.37
N SER A 96 4.03 -6.74 41.46
CA SER A 96 4.94 -5.61 41.40
C SER A 96 4.08 -4.37 41.23
N THR A 97 4.01 -3.58 42.29
CA THR A 97 3.42 -2.25 42.34
C THR A 97 3.80 -1.44 41.10
N PRO A 98 2.84 -0.86 40.36
CA PRO A 98 3.18 0.12 39.34
C PRO A 98 3.62 1.40 40.05
N THR A 99 4.92 1.66 40.06
CA THR A 99 5.41 3.03 40.20
C THR A 99 4.84 3.80 39.02
N VAL A 100 3.86 4.67 39.28
CA VAL A 100 3.43 5.69 38.34
C VAL A 100 4.61 6.64 38.21
N VAL A 101 5.51 6.34 37.28
CA VAL A 101 6.49 7.30 36.82
C VAL A 101 5.71 8.21 35.90
N ASP A 102 5.32 9.37 36.42
CA ASP A 102 4.95 10.52 35.61
C ASP A 102 6.15 10.83 34.70
N HIS A 103 6.21 10.18 33.54
CA HIS A 103 7.01 10.66 32.42
C HIS A 103 6.26 11.87 31.85
N HIS A 104 6.32 12.99 32.57
CA HIS A 104 6.39 14.27 31.90
C HIS A 104 7.64 14.21 31.02
N ALA A 105 7.46 13.75 29.78
CA ALA A 105 8.45 13.90 28.73
C ALA A 105 8.72 15.40 28.65
N GLU A 106 9.86 15.81 29.20
CA GLU A 106 10.41 17.14 29.02
C GLU A 106 10.60 17.29 27.51
N ILE A 107 9.68 17.99 26.85
CA ILE A 107 9.75 18.29 25.42
C ILE A 107 10.96 19.20 25.25
N ALA A 108 12.13 18.60 25.03
CA ALA A 108 13.33 19.31 24.70
C ALA A 108 13.09 20.01 23.37
N THR A 109 12.76 21.29 23.41
CA THR A 109 12.43 22.08 22.21
C THR A 109 13.73 22.34 21.44
N HIS A 110 14.20 21.33 20.71
CA HIS A 110 15.31 21.48 19.77
C HIS A 110 14.80 22.32 18.59
N GLY A 111 15.55 23.36 18.21
CA GLY A 111 15.09 24.37 17.25
C GLY A 111 14.66 23.80 15.89
N SER A 112 15.63 23.36 15.08
CA SER A 112 15.41 22.73 13.77
C SER A 112 15.49 21.22 13.85
N VAL A 113 14.85 20.52 12.92
CA VAL A 113 14.97 19.07 12.78
C VAL A 113 16.39 18.68 12.40
N ASP A 114 16.88 17.54 12.92
CA ASP A 114 18.13 16.94 12.50
C ASP A 114 18.06 16.52 11.02
N THR A 115 19.00 17.01 10.20
CA THR A 115 19.02 16.80 8.76
C THR A 115 19.30 15.35 8.37
N GLU A 116 20.09 14.61 9.16
CA GLU A 116 20.36 13.19 8.88
C GLU A 116 19.11 12.36 9.15
N VAL A 117 18.43 12.60 10.28
CA VAL A 117 17.17 11.92 10.62
C VAL A 117 16.09 12.19 9.57
N ALA A 118 15.94 13.44 9.13
CA ALA A 118 14.97 13.82 8.11
C ALA A 118 15.26 13.17 6.75
N ARG A 119 16.54 13.10 6.37
CA ARG A 119 16.99 12.46 5.14
C ARG A 119 16.75 10.96 5.18
N ASP A 120 17.17 10.27 6.23
CA ASP A 120 16.99 8.82 6.40
C ASP A 120 15.50 8.44 6.33
N ALA A 121 14.64 9.23 7.01
CA ALA A 121 13.19 9.03 6.97
C ALA A 121 12.62 9.22 5.55
N SER A 122 13.13 10.20 4.80
CA SER A 122 12.69 10.44 3.42
C SER A 122 13.17 9.38 2.45
N ASP A 123 14.41 8.93 2.57
CA ASP A 123 14.97 7.91 1.69
C ASP A 123 14.22 6.58 1.91
N ALA A 124 14.01 6.17 3.17
CA ALA A 124 13.24 4.97 3.50
C ALA A 124 11.79 5.04 2.99
N LEU A 125 11.14 6.20 3.12
CA LEU A 125 9.77 6.41 2.63
C LEU A 125 9.71 6.36 1.09
N GLY A 126 10.71 6.93 0.41
CA GLY A 126 10.83 6.88 -1.04
C GLY A 126 10.98 5.45 -1.56
N ASP A 127 11.87 4.68 -0.95
CA ASP A 127 12.12 3.27 -1.29
C ASP A 127 10.86 2.42 -1.17
N ASP A 128 10.08 2.60 -0.10
CA ASP A 128 8.84 1.86 0.10
C ASP A 128 7.76 2.29 -0.91
N ILE A 129 7.60 3.59 -1.21
CA ILE A 129 6.66 4.06 -2.25
C ILE A 129 6.99 3.43 -3.60
N GLU A 130 8.27 3.42 -3.99
CA GLU A 130 8.69 2.77 -5.24
C GLU A 130 8.44 1.27 -5.24
N ARG A 131 8.69 0.60 -4.11
CA ARG A 131 8.44 -0.84 -3.96
C ARG A 131 6.96 -1.14 -4.14
N ILE A 132 6.07 -0.38 -3.50
CA ILE A 132 4.62 -0.52 -3.66
C ILE A 132 4.23 -0.34 -5.13
N GLN A 133 4.72 0.71 -5.81
CA GLN A 133 4.42 0.96 -7.22
C GLN A 133 4.84 -0.21 -8.12
N ARG A 134 6.00 -0.83 -7.87
CA ARG A 134 6.43 -2.02 -8.61
C ARG A 134 5.47 -3.19 -8.41
N HIS A 135 4.95 -3.42 -7.21
CA HIS A 135 3.98 -4.47 -6.94
C HIS A 135 2.63 -4.20 -7.62
N VAL A 136 2.10 -2.98 -7.50
CA VAL A 136 0.83 -2.56 -8.12
C VAL A 136 0.89 -2.69 -9.64
N LYS A 137 2.00 -2.31 -10.29
CA LYS A 137 2.19 -2.50 -11.74
C LYS A 137 2.13 -3.96 -12.16
N ARG A 138 2.68 -4.88 -11.36
CA ARG A 138 2.61 -6.33 -11.65
C ARG A 138 1.20 -6.86 -11.48
N MET A 139 0.47 -6.40 -10.47
CA MET A 139 -0.94 -6.74 -10.27
C MET A 139 -1.81 -6.23 -11.43
N ARG A 140 -1.53 -5.02 -11.92
CA ARG A 140 -2.19 -4.43 -13.10
C ARG A 140 -1.96 -5.27 -14.35
N ALA A 141 -0.71 -5.60 -14.66
CA ALA A 141 -0.42 -6.46 -15.82
C ALA A 141 -1.18 -7.79 -15.77
N HIS A 142 -1.33 -8.37 -14.58
CA HIS A 142 -2.11 -9.60 -14.41
C HIS A 142 -3.62 -9.37 -14.57
N ALA A 143 -4.17 -8.29 -14.01
CA ALA A 143 -5.58 -7.95 -14.20
C ALA A 143 -5.92 -7.62 -15.66
N GLU A 144 -4.96 -7.05 -16.43
CA GLU A 144 -5.08 -6.83 -17.87
C GLU A 144 -5.13 -8.17 -18.64
N GLU A 145 -4.29 -9.14 -18.27
CA GLU A 145 -4.29 -10.49 -18.87
C GLU A 145 -5.60 -11.25 -18.63
N LEU A 146 -6.22 -11.05 -17.46
CA LEU A 146 -7.51 -11.66 -17.10
C LEU A 146 -8.72 -10.86 -17.57
N GLU A 147 -8.52 -9.69 -18.20
CA GLU A 147 -9.58 -8.74 -18.56
C GLU A 147 -10.48 -8.34 -17.36
N ASP A 148 -9.94 -8.33 -16.13
CA ASP A 148 -10.68 -7.97 -14.92
C ASP A 148 -10.85 -6.45 -14.80
N THR A 149 -11.84 -5.93 -15.51
CA THR A 149 -12.15 -4.49 -15.59
C THR A 149 -12.35 -3.82 -14.23
N GLU A 150 -12.89 -4.53 -13.23
CA GLU A 150 -13.13 -3.94 -11.91
C GLU A 150 -11.86 -3.92 -11.07
N ALA A 151 -11.03 -4.97 -11.11
CA ALA A 151 -9.69 -4.93 -10.51
C ALA A 151 -8.84 -3.81 -11.12
N LEU A 152 -8.93 -3.61 -12.45
CA LEU A 152 -8.25 -2.52 -13.13
C LEU A 152 -8.72 -1.13 -12.67
N SER A 153 -10.01 -0.97 -12.38
CA SER A 153 -10.55 0.26 -11.81
C SER A 153 -9.98 0.54 -10.42
N ILE A 154 -9.96 -0.46 -9.53
CA ILE A 154 -9.43 -0.30 -8.17
C ILE A 154 -7.91 -0.03 -8.21
N LEU A 155 -7.18 -0.73 -9.08
CA LEU A 155 -5.74 -0.51 -9.27
C LEU A 155 -5.44 0.90 -9.77
N ALA A 156 -6.29 1.48 -10.63
CA ALA A 156 -6.13 2.87 -11.06
C ALA A 156 -6.30 3.87 -9.90
N ASP A 157 -7.23 3.62 -8.97
CA ASP A 157 -7.39 4.44 -7.76
C ASP A 157 -6.18 4.32 -6.82
N ILE A 158 -5.65 3.10 -6.65
CA ILE A 158 -4.40 2.87 -5.90
C ILE A 158 -3.24 3.67 -6.54
N GLU A 159 -3.06 3.57 -7.87
CA GLU A 159 -2.01 4.29 -8.60
C GLU A 159 -2.16 5.82 -8.48
N LYS A 160 -3.38 6.33 -8.53
CA LYS A 160 -3.69 7.75 -8.33
C LYS A 160 -3.25 8.21 -6.93
N ASN A 161 -3.63 7.46 -5.89
CA ASN A 161 -3.28 7.77 -4.50
C ASN A 161 -1.76 7.66 -4.26
N LEU A 162 -1.09 6.66 -4.84
CA LEU A 162 0.38 6.56 -4.84
C LEU A 162 1.05 7.72 -5.59
N GLY A 163 0.42 8.24 -6.65
CA GLY A 163 0.87 9.44 -7.33
C GLY A 163 0.81 10.69 -6.44
N ILE A 164 -0.22 10.79 -5.58
CA ILE A 164 -0.32 11.86 -4.57
C ILE A 164 0.77 11.68 -3.51
N ALA A 165 0.95 10.46 -2.97
CA ALA A 165 1.98 10.15 -1.99
C ALA A 165 3.39 10.48 -2.51
N ARG A 166 3.69 10.14 -3.77
CA ARG A 166 4.98 10.44 -4.41
C ARG A 166 5.25 11.94 -4.54
N ARG A 167 4.23 12.73 -4.91
CA ARG A 167 4.38 14.19 -4.97
C ARG A 167 4.57 14.79 -3.58
N GLY A 168 3.79 14.35 -2.60
CA GLY A 168 3.97 14.79 -1.21
C GLY A 168 5.33 14.40 -0.63
N HIS A 169 5.86 13.23 -1.01
CA HIS A 169 7.22 12.80 -0.63
C HIS A 169 8.28 13.67 -1.30
N ALA A 170 8.12 14.03 -2.57
CA ALA A 170 9.03 14.97 -3.24
C ALA A 170 9.04 16.34 -2.55
N ASP A 171 7.86 16.88 -2.19
CA ASP A 171 7.75 18.14 -1.43
C ASP A 171 8.43 18.02 -0.06
N LEU A 172 8.26 16.89 0.64
CA LEU A 172 8.90 16.60 1.92
C LEU A 172 10.43 16.52 1.79
N HIS A 173 10.92 15.81 0.77
CA HIS A 173 12.34 15.65 0.51
C HIS A 173 13.01 16.98 0.13
N GLU A 174 12.34 17.81 -0.68
CA GLU A 174 12.78 19.17 -0.98
C GLU A 174 12.87 20.02 0.29
N HIS A 175 11.87 19.94 1.18
CA HIS A 175 11.91 20.63 2.47
C HIS A 175 13.06 20.15 3.37
N HIS A 176 13.38 18.85 3.33
CA HIS A 176 14.50 18.30 4.11
C HIS A 176 15.88 18.67 3.57
N ALA A 177 15.97 19.18 2.34
CA ALA A 177 17.20 19.71 1.77
C ALA A 177 17.51 21.15 2.22
N GLU A 178 16.59 21.80 2.93
CA GLU A 178 16.80 23.15 3.48
C GLU A 178 17.82 23.13 4.63
N GLU A 179 18.59 24.21 4.79
CA GLU A 179 19.56 24.37 5.90
C GLU A 179 18.88 24.32 7.28
N LYS A 180 17.61 24.75 7.35
CA LYS A 180 16.81 24.75 8.57
C LYS A 180 15.44 24.16 8.32
N ILE A 181 15.30 22.88 8.64
CA ILE A 181 14.05 22.15 8.51
C ILE A 181 13.07 22.61 9.60
N ALA A 182 11.91 23.12 9.17
CA ALA A 182 10.87 23.63 10.06
C ALA A 182 9.96 22.47 10.52
N PRO A 183 9.95 22.10 11.82
CA PRO A 183 9.24 20.89 12.30
C PRO A 183 7.74 20.87 11.96
N LYS A 184 7.08 22.04 12.00
CA LYS A 184 5.65 22.15 11.66
C LYS A 184 5.37 21.90 10.18
N THR A 185 6.24 22.38 9.29
CA THR A 185 6.13 22.17 7.86
C THR A 185 6.40 20.71 7.52
N ALA A 186 7.46 20.13 8.08
CA ALA A 186 7.79 18.71 7.95
C ALA A 186 6.62 17.81 8.42
N MET A 187 6.00 18.12 9.57
CA MET A 187 4.82 17.40 10.07
C MET A 187 3.65 17.46 9.08
N ALA A 188 3.35 18.64 8.54
CA ALA A 188 2.24 18.82 7.61
C ALA A 188 2.48 18.08 6.29
N LEU A 189 3.71 18.07 5.78
CA LEU A 189 4.08 17.34 4.57
C LEU A 189 4.06 15.82 4.81
N ALA A 190 4.63 15.34 5.92
CA ALA A 190 4.55 13.94 6.32
C ALA A 190 3.09 13.47 6.47
N GLN A 191 2.21 14.29 7.06
CA GLN A 191 0.79 13.97 7.18
C GLN A 191 0.12 13.79 5.81
N LYS A 192 0.40 14.68 4.84
CA LYS A 192 -0.13 14.54 3.47
C LYS A 192 0.30 13.22 2.81
N VAL A 193 1.55 12.81 3.00
CA VAL A 193 2.04 11.53 2.49
C VAL A 193 1.33 10.36 3.17
N ASN A 194 1.18 10.41 4.49
CA ASN A 194 0.51 9.37 5.27
C ASN A 194 -0.97 9.22 4.86
N ASP A 195 -1.69 10.33 4.66
CA ASP A 195 -3.09 10.30 4.22
C ASP A 195 -3.25 9.67 2.83
N ALA A 196 -2.35 9.99 1.90
CA ALA A 196 -2.34 9.39 0.57
C ALA A 196 -1.99 7.89 0.60
N LEU A 197 -1.02 7.48 1.44
CA LEU A 197 -0.68 6.07 1.65
C LEU A 197 -1.85 5.29 2.26
N ARG A 198 -2.57 5.89 3.21
CA ARG A 198 -3.78 5.29 3.79
C ARG A 198 -4.89 5.10 2.78
N ALA A 199 -5.14 6.09 1.93
CA ALA A 199 -6.11 5.97 0.86
C ALA A 199 -5.74 4.82 -0.12
N ALA A 200 -4.47 4.78 -0.56
CA ALA A 200 -3.97 3.71 -1.41
C ALA A 200 -4.06 2.31 -0.75
N HIS A 201 -3.75 2.21 0.54
CA HIS A 201 -3.83 0.97 1.30
C HIS A 201 -5.29 0.51 1.47
N ALA A 202 -6.22 1.43 1.74
CA ALA A 202 -7.64 1.11 1.83
C ALA A 202 -8.19 0.57 0.50
N ASP A 203 -7.78 1.14 -0.63
CA ASP A 203 -8.18 0.63 -1.95
C ASP A 203 -7.53 -0.72 -2.27
N HIS A 204 -6.28 -0.94 -1.84
CA HIS A 204 -5.64 -2.26 -1.90
C HIS A 204 -6.41 -3.30 -1.09
N ASP A 205 -6.88 -2.98 0.11
CA ASP A 205 -7.65 -3.92 0.94
C ASP A 205 -9.02 -4.23 0.33
N LYS A 206 -9.67 -3.24 -0.34
CA LYS A 206 -10.89 -3.49 -1.13
C LYS A 206 -10.64 -4.50 -2.25
N LEU A 207 -9.54 -4.34 -2.98
CA LEU A 207 -9.14 -5.27 -4.05
C LEU A 207 -8.94 -6.68 -3.49
N MET A 208 -8.27 -6.83 -2.35
CA MET A 208 -8.06 -8.15 -1.73
C MET A 208 -9.33 -8.81 -1.26
N LYS A 209 -10.24 -8.03 -0.65
CA LYS A 209 -11.53 -8.55 -0.24
C LYS A 209 -12.33 -9.09 -1.42
N ARG A 210 -12.39 -8.32 -2.51
CA ARG A 210 -13.07 -8.73 -3.75
C ARG A 210 -12.57 -10.06 -4.27
N LEU A 211 -11.24 -10.23 -4.33
CA LEU A 211 -10.64 -11.43 -4.91
C LEU A 211 -10.91 -12.69 -4.10
N HIS A 212 -10.97 -12.57 -2.77
CA HIS A 212 -11.40 -13.68 -1.92
C HIS A 212 -12.89 -14.01 -2.12
N GLU A 213 -13.74 -13.01 -2.30
CA GLU A 213 -15.18 -13.22 -2.55
C GLU A 213 -15.45 -13.91 -3.90
N THR A 214 -14.64 -13.63 -4.94
CA THR A 214 -14.74 -14.30 -6.24
C THR A 214 -14.29 -15.76 -6.22
N ASP A 215 -13.28 -16.09 -5.40
CA ASP A 215 -12.78 -17.48 -5.27
C ASP A 215 -13.83 -18.40 -4.62
N ASP A 216 -14.61 -17.86 -3.68
CA ASP A 216 -15.67 -18.59 -2.99
C ASP A 216 -16.93 -18.81 -3.86
N SER A 217 -17.18 -17.93 -4.85
CA SER A 217 -18.33 -18.06 -5.75
C SER A 217 -18.14 -19.12 -6.83
N ASP A 218 -16.92 -19.33 -7.30
CA ASP A 218 -16.60 -20.34 -8.34
C ASP A 218 -16.55 -21.77 -7.79
N SER A 219 -16.59 -21.94 -6.45
CA SER A 219 -16.52 -23.23 -5.77
C SER A 219 -17.90 -23.84 -5.43
N LYS A 220 -19.00 -23.23 -5.88
CA LYS A 220 -20.38 -23.69 -5.65
C LYS A 220 -21.09 -24.04 -6.95
#